data_AF-B1KAH0-F1
#
_entry.id   AF-B1KAH0-F1
#
_cell.length_a   1.000
_cell.length_b   1.000
_cell.length_c   1.000
_cell.angle_alpha   90.00
_cell.angle_beta   90.00
_cell.angle_gamma   90.00
#
_symmetry.space_group_name_H-M   'P 1'
#
loop_
_entity.id
_entity.type
_entity.pdbx_description
1 polymer ?
#
loop_
_entity_poly.entity_id
_entity_poly.type
_entity_poly.pdbx_seq_one_letter_code
_entity_poly.pdbx_strand_id
1 'polypeptide(L)'
;MQVTRKNLIAIAVVLALAIPSLMFRKSYGGCENHTQALNGGTKEFGREKYKIELCGAPRSFGDGDEIRLQVIGPAGDVLAERYFAVRTINDATPRKLEYGDDTIFYYDQSKSSPLRFIPMPPSRLDGWTARIPLLQRLIALFS
;
A
#
# COMPACT_ATOMS: atom_id res chain seq x y z
N MET A 1 -19.80 -37.57 2.74
CA MET A 1 -20.16 -36.13 2.62
C MET A 1 -20.38 -35.81 1.15
N GLN A 2 -21.61 -35.55 0.71
CA GLN A 2 -21.87 -35.14 -0.67
C GLN A 2 -21.57 -33.65 -0.84
N VAL A 3 -20.55 -33.34 -1.65
CA VAL A 3 -20.27 -31.96 -2.06
C VAL A 3 -21.34 -31.56 -3.06
N THR A 4 -22.24 -30.65 -2.66
CA THR A 4 -23.31 -30.17 -3.54
C THR A 4 -22.74 -29.23 -4.61
N ARG A 5 -23.48 -29.06 -5.73
CA ARG A 5 -23.10 -28.13 -6.81
C ARG A 5 -22.86 -26.70 -6.32
N LYS A 6 -23.59 -26.26 -5.28
CA LYS A 6 -23.39 -24.96 -4.60
C LYS A 6 -22.04 -24.89 -3.87
N ASN A 7 -21.66 -25.96 -3.19
CA ASN A 7 -20.36 -26.06 -2.51
C ASN A 7 -19.20 -26.06 -3.52
N LEU A 8 -19.38 -26.74 -4.66
CA LEU A 8 -18.40 -26.75 -5.76
C LEU A 8 -18.19 -25.35 -6.36
N ILE A 9 -19.26 -24.60 -6.59
CA ILE A 9 -19.17 -23.20 -7.08
C ILE A 9 -18.47 -22.32 -6.04
N ALA A 10 -18.85 -22.42 -4.76
CA ALA A 10 -18.22 -21.64 -3.70
C ALA A 10 -16.72 -21.93 -3.57
N ILE A 11 -16.32 -23.21 -3.61
CA ILE A 11 -14.91 -23.61 -3.57
C ILE A 11 -14.15 -23.11 -4.79
N ALA A 12 -14.74 -23.20 -5.98
CA ALA A 12 -14.12 -22.70 -7.21
C ALA A 12 -13.90 -21.18 -7.16
N VAL A 13 -14.86 -20.41 -6.64
CA VAL A 13 -14.73 -18.96 -6.45
C VAL A 13 -13.64 -18.63 -5.43
N VAL A 14 -13.59 -19.35 -4.30
CA VAL A 14 -12.54 -19.16 -3.29
C VAL A 14 -11.16 -19.47 -3.87
N LEU A 15 -10.99 -20.57 -4.60
CA LEU A 15 -9.72 -20.94 -5.23
C LEU A 15 -9.33 -19.93 -6.33
N ALA A 16 -10.27 -19.49 -7.16
CA ALA A 16 -10.03 -18.50 -8.20
C ALA A 16 -9.58 -17.13 -7.65
N LEU A 17 -9.95 -16.78 -6.41
CA LEU A 17 -9.48 -15.56 -5.72
C LEU A 17 -8.21 -15.80 -4.89
N ALA A 18 -8.06 -16.97 -4.26
CA ALA A 18 -6.94 -17.33 -3.39
C ALA A 18 -5.63 -17.61 -4.14
N ILE A 19 -5.71 -18.27 -5.30
CA ILE A 19 -4.52 -18.63 -6.07
C ILE A 19 -3.80 -17.39 -6.63
N PRO A 20 -4.51 -16.41 -7.24
CA PRO A 20 -3.89 -15.15 -7.64
C PRO A 20 -3.32 -14.36 -6.45
N SER A 21 -3.99 -14.31 -5.29
CA SER A 21 -3.46 -13.58 -4.12
C SER A 21 -2.10 -14.08 -3.69
N LEU A 22 -1.91 -15.39 -3.71
CA LEU A 22 -0.65 -16.03 -3.35
C LEU A 22 0.41 -15.81 -4.43
N MET A 23 0.06 -15.91 -5.72
CA MET A 23 1.01 -15.72 -6.82
C MET A 23 1.41 -14.25 -7.02
N PHE A 24 0.54 -13.29 -6.73
CA PHE A 24 0.84 -11.87 -6.84
C PHE A 24 1.53 -11.30 -5.60
N ARG A 25 1.90 -12.12 -4.61
CA ARG A 25 2.55 -11.63 -3.39
C ARG A 25 3.96 -11.15 -3.70
N LYS A 26 4.07 -9.89 -4.08
CA LYS A 26 5.35 -9.23 -4.33
C LYS A 26 6.08 -9.10 -3.00
N SER A 27 7.34 -9.49 -2.99
CA SER A 27 8.20 -9.29 -1.82
C SER A 27 8.62 -7.83 -1.79
N TYR A 28 8.15 -7.08 -0.79
CA TYR A 28 8.61 -5.72 -0.53
C TYR A 28 9.71 -5.77 0.53
N GLY A 29 10.86 -5.17 0.21
CA GLY A 29 12.05 -5.17 1.05
C GLY A 29 12.63 -3.76 1.22
N GLY A 30 13.83 -3.70 1.82
CA GLY A 30 14.57 -2.44 1.99
C GLY A 30 13.83 -1.39 2.84
N CYS A 31 12.93 -1.83 3.73
CA CYS A 31 11.95 -0.94 4.35
C CYS A 31 12.59 0.22 5.12
N GLU A 32 13.68 -0.02 5.84
CA GLU A 32 14.40 1.04 6.55
C GLU A 32 14.93 2.12 5.60
N ASN A 33 15.64 1.71 4.54
CA ASN A 33 16.20 2.62 3.55
C ASN A 33 15.11 3.42 2.81
N HIS A 34 14.04 2.76 2.37
CA HIS A 34 12.93 3.44 1.68
C HIS A 34 12.17 4.38 2.63
N THR A 35 11.95 3.94 3.87
CA THR A 35 11.31 4.78 4.90
C THR A 35 12.12 6.05 5.14
N GLN A 36 13.43 5.94 5.31
CA GLN A 36 14.30 7.10 5.48
C GLN A 36 14.35 7.98 4.23
N ALA A 37 14.54 7.38 3.05
CA ALA A 37 14.66 8.10 1.79
C ALA A 37 13.41 8.92 1.45
N LEU A 38 12.23 8.38 1.75
CA LEU A 38 10.94 8.98 1.42
C LEU A 38 10.32 9.79 2.57
N ASN A 39 11.08 10.14 3.61
CA ASN A 39 10.61 10.92 4.76
C ASN A 39 9.51 10.25 5.60
N GLY A 40 9.48 8.91 5.64
CA GLY A 40 8.63 8.15 6.55
C GLY A 40 9.11 8.21 8.01
N GLY A 41 8.89 7.12 8.74
CA GLY A 41 9.23 6.99 10.15
C GLY A 41 8.07 7.40 11.06
N THR A 42 8.38 7.71 12.32
CA THR A 42 7.36 8.09 13.30
C THR A 42 6.90 9.53 13.06
N LYS A 43 5.59 9.73 12.93
CA LYS A 43 4.94 11.03 12.73
C LYS A 43 3.81 11.20 13.74
N GLU A 44 3.58 12.43 14.15
CA GLU A 44 2.54 12.78 15.11
C GLU A 44 1.39 13.46 14.37
N PHE A 45 0.17 12.96 14.58
CA PHE A 45 -1.06 13.58 14.10
C PHE A 45 -1.98 13.78 15.31
N GLY A 46 -2.34 15.04 15.58
CA GLY A 46 -3.02 15.39 16.82
C GLY A 46 -2.13 15.11 18.05
N ARG A 47 -2.45 14.07 18.82
CA ARG A 47 -1.69 13.63 20.01
C ARG A 47 -1.24 12.16 19.90
N GLU A 48 -1.44 11.55 18.74
CA GLU A 48 -1.12 10.15 18.51
C GLU A 48 0.08 10.02 17.57
N LYS A 49 0.91 9.01 17.84
CA LYS A 49 2.09 8.69 17.05
C LYS A 49 1.79 7.52 16.12
N TYR A 50 2.08 7.72 14.86
CA TYR A 50 1.90 6.73 13.80
C TYR A 50 3.26 6.42 13.19
N LYS A 51 3.52 5.15 12.89
CA LYS A 51 4.71 4.75 12.13
C LYS A 51 4.35 4.67 10.65
N ILE A 52 5.01 5.49 9.85
CA ILE A 52 4.89 5.48 8.39
C ILE A 52 6.02 4.62 7.83
N GLU A 53 5.71 3.39 7.46
CA GLU A 53 6.69 2.44 6.92
C GLU A 53 6.56 2.35 5.40
N LEU A 54 7.68 2.46 4.70
CA LEU A 54 7.75 2.33 3.25
C LEU A 54 8.70 1.21 2.88
N CYS A 55 8.25 0.28 2.05
CA CYS A 55 9.07 -0.82 1.51
C CYS A 55 9.01 -0.80 -0.01
N GLY A 56 10.12 -1.15 -0.68
CA GLY A 56 10.22 -1.13 -2.13
C GLY A 56 10.21 -2.52 -2.74
N ALA A 57 9.77 -2.61 -3.98
CA ALA A 57 9.92 -3.79 -4.81
C ALA A 57 10.04 -3.40 -6.29
N PRO A 58 10.97 -4.01 -7.05
CA PRO A 58 11.21 -3.66 -8.45
C PRO A 58 9.93 -3.81 -9.27
N ARG A 59 9.60 -2.85 -10.13
CA ARG A 59 8.40 -2.95 -10.98
C ARG A 59 8.59 -4.03 -12.04
N SER A 60 7.55 -4.83 -12.26
CA SER A 60 7.56 -5.85 -13.31
C SER A 60 7.54 -5.26 -14.73
N PHE A 61 7.02 -4.03 -14.88
CA PHE A 61 6.92 -3.33 -16.16
C PHE A 61 7.23 -1.83 -15.99
N GLY A 62 8.28 -1.33 -16.64
CA GLY A 62 8.71 0.08 -16.63
C GLY A 62 9.69 0.44 -15.51
N ASP A 63 10.23 1.67 -15.55
CA ASP A 63 11.33 2.12 -14.70
C ASP A 63 10.98 2.48 -13.25
N GLY A 64 11.89 2.18 -12.32
CA GLY A 64 11.79 2.52 -10.90
C GLY A 64 11.08 1.48 -10.05
N ASP A 65 10.81 1.83 -8.80
CA ASP A 65 10.29 0.93 -7.78
C ASP A 65 8.79 1.13 -7.53
N GLU A 66 8.12 0.04 -7.18
CA GLU A 66 6.82 0.11 -6.53
C GLU A 66 7.03 0.19 -5.02
N ILE A 67 6.44 1.19 -4.40
CA ILE A 67 6.51 1.42 -2.97
C ILE A 67 5.20 0.98 -2.33
N ARG A 68 5.31 0.15 -1.28
CA ARG A 68 4.23 -0.11 -0.34
C ARG A 68 4.40 0.83 0.84
N LEU A 69 3.42 1.69 1.06
CA LEU A 69 3.33 2.57 2.21
C LEU A 69 2.30 2.02 3.18
N GLN A 70 2.69 1.85 4.45
CA GLN A 70 1.82 1.47 5.53
C GLN A 70 1.78 2.56 6.61
N VAL A 71 0.57 2.90 7.05
CA VAL A 71 0.33 3.72 8.23
C VAL A 71 0.01 2.78 9.37
N ILE A 72 0.92 2.69 10.34
CA ILE A 72 0.80 1.80 11.50
C ILE A 72 0.39 2.64 12.71
N GLY A 73 -0.72 2.24 13.33
CA GLY A 73 -1.30 2.92 14.48
C GLY A 73 -0.49 2.74 15.77
N PRO A 74 -0.88 3.45 16.84
CA PRO A 74 -0.23 3.33 18.15
C PRO A 74 -0.26 1.92 18.74
N ALA A 75 -1.30 1.13 18.41
CA ALA A 75 -1.44 -0.26 18.85
C ALA A 75 -0.62 -1.25 17.99
N GLY A 76 0.10 -0.77 16.98
CA GLY A 76 0.90 -1.59 16.06
C GLY A 76 0.11 -2.21 14.91
N ASP A 77 -1.18 -1.88 14.75
CA ASP A 77 -2.00 -2.36 13.65
C ASP A 77 -1.85 -1.49 12.39
N VAL A 78 -1.94 -2.12 11.22
CA VAL A 78 -1.92 -1.40 9.94
C VAL A 78 -3.29 -0.76 9.71
N LEU A 79 -3.34 0.57 9.78
CA LEU A 79 -4.53 1.40 9.63
C LEU A 79 -4.78 1.82 8.19
N ALA A 80 -3.74 1.92 7.37
CA ALA A 80 -3.84 2.14 5.94
C ALA A 80 -2.67 1.50 5.22
N GLU A 81 -2.93 1.02 4.01
CA GLU A 81 -1.91 0.53 3.09
C GLU A 81 -2.16 1.16 1.72
N ARG A 82 -1.10 1.64 1.06
CA ARG A 82 -1.12 2.18 -0.30
C ARG A 82 0.04 1.65 -1.11
N TYR A 83 -0.17 1.53 -2.41
CA TYR A 83 0.84 1.14 -3.38
C TYR A 83 0.98 2.25 -4.41
N PHE A 84 2.21 2.66 -4.72
CA PHE A 84 2.47 3.69 -5.73
C PHE A 84 3.81 3.47 -6.41
N ALA A 85 3.98 4.02 -7.61
CA ALA A 85 5.24 3.94 -8.33
C ALA A 85 6.07 5.20 -8.11
N VAL A 86 7.37 5.02 -7.88
CA VAL A 86 8.37 6.09 -7.98
C VAL A 86 9.22 5.81 -9.22
N ARG A 87 9.43 6.80 -10.07
CA ARG A 87 10.41 6.71 -11.16
C ARG A 87 11.73 7.28 -10.67
N THR A 88 12.80 6.61 -11.09
CA THR A 88 14.18 7.06 -10.91
C THR A 88 14.74 7.41 -12.28
N ILE A 89 14.03 8.23 -13.07
CA ILE A 89 14.54 8.68 -14.37
C ILE A 89 15.67 9.69 -14.09
N ASN A 90 16.86 9.43 -14.64
CA ASN A 90 18.07 10.27 -14.54
C ASN A 90 18.55 10.55 -13.11
N ASP A 91 18.51 9.55 -12.21
CA ASP A 91 18.96 9.68 -10.80
C ASP A 91 18.24 10.78 -10.00
N ALA A 92 17.10 11.27 -10.51
CA ALA A 92 16.28 12.21 -9.77
C ALA A 92 15.79 11.54 -8.48
N THR A 93 16.13 12.13 -7.34
CA THR A 93 15.70 11.62 -6.04
C THR A 93 14.18 11.56 -6.00
N PRO A 94 13.58 10.40 -5.65
CA PRO A 94 12.14 10.29 -5.50
C PRO A 94 11.57 11.39 -4.61
N ARG A 95 10.43 11.95 -4.98
CA ARG A 95 9.79 12.99 -4.17
C ARG A 95 9.36 12.39 -2.84
N LYS A 96 9.80 13.02 -1.75
CA LYS A 96 9.54 12.60 -0.38
C LYS A 96 8.06 12.80 -0.02
N LEU A 97 7.61 12.08 1.00
CA LEU A 97 6.31 12.33 1.62
C LEU A 97 6.27 13.74 2.22
N GLU A 98 5.15 14.41 2.01
CA GLU A 98 4.83 15.71 2.61
C GLU A 98 3.70 15.51 3.63
N TYR A 99 3.71 16.31 4.69
CA TYR A 99 2.81 16.15 5.84
C TYR A 99 2.05 17.46 6.07
N GLY A 100 0.72 17.38 6.07
CA GLY A 100 -0.15 18.42 6.60
C GLY A 100 -0.60 18.07 8.03
N ASP A 101 -1.45 18.90 8.61
CA ASP A 101 -1.95 18.72 9.99
C ASP A 101 -2.75 17.42 10.17
N ASP A 102 -3.47 17.02 9.13
CA ASP A 102 -4.39 15.87 9.12
C ASP A 102 -4.22 15.01 7.85
N THR A 103 -3.10 15.14 7.14
CA THR A 103 -2.95 14.52 5.81
C THR A 103 -1.50 14.11 5.53
N ILE A 104 -1.32 12.94 4.92
CA ILE A 104 -0.05 12.52 4.30
C ILE A 104 -0.18 12.66 2.79
N PHE A 105 0.72 13.41 2.16
CA PHE A 105 0.79 13.54 0.71
C PHE A 105 1.90 12.64 0.15
N TYR A 106 1.57 11.93 -0.94
CA TYR A 106 2.50 11.07 -1.66
C TYR A 106 2.32 11.25 -3.17
N TYR A 107 3.36 10.87 -3.94
CA TYR A 107 3.42 11.13 -5.36
C TYR A 107 3.51 9.83 -6.14
N ASP A 108 2.39 9.40 -6.75
CA ASP A 108 2.30 8.21 -7.57
C ASP A 108 2.58 8.53 -9.05
N GLN A 109 3.80 8.25 -9.48
CA GLN A 109 4.27 8.56 -10.82
C GLN A 109 3.77 7.56 -11.89
N SER A 110 2.96 6.58 -11.50
CA SER A 110 2.21 5.75 -12.45
C SER A 110 0.97 6.47 -13.00
N LYS A 111 0.52 7.56 -12.35
CA LYS A 111 -0.70 8.29 -12.68
C LYS A 111 -0.39 9.57 -13.46
N SER A 112 -1.35 10.03 -14.26
CA SER A 112 -1.26 11.30 -15.00
C SER A 112 -1.28 12.51 -14.05
N SER A 113 -2.09 12.46 -12.99
CA SER A 113 -2.03 13.35 -11.84
C SER A 113 -1.39 12.61 -10.67
N PRO A 114 -0.11 12.90 -10.34
CA PRO A 114 0.65 12.06 -9.41
C PRO A 114 0.36 12.37 -7.94
N LEU A 115 -0.12 13.55 -7.59
CA LEU A 115 -0.37 13.92 -6.20
C LEU A 115 -1.56 13.14 -5.63
N ARG A 116 -1.30 12.41 -4.54
CA ARG A 116 -2.28 11.64 -3.78
C ARG A 116 -2.17 11.97 -2.30
N PHE A 117 -3.18 11.57 -1.54
CA PHE A 117 -3.21 11.82 -0.10
C PHE A 117 -3.84 10.67 0.69
N ILE A 118 -3.49 10.61 1.97
CA ILE A 118 -4.10 9.75 2.99
C ILE A 118 -4.59 10.68 4.10
N PRO A 119 -5.90 10.75 4.36
CA PRO A 119 -6.42 11.49 5.51
C PRO A 119 -5.97 10.83 6.81
N MET A 120 -5.67 11.64 7.82
CA MET A 120 -5.18 11.24 9.12
C MET A 120 -6.11 11.75 10.23
N PRO A 121 -6.50 10.88 11.18
CA PRO A 121 -6.24 9.44 11.20
C PRO A 121 -6.97 8.72 10.04
N PRO A 122 -6.44 7.58 9.55
CA PRO A 122 -7.11 6.83 8.49
C PRO A 122 -8.49 6.36 8.91
N SER A 123 -9.38 6.19 7.93
CA SER A 123 -10.73 5.74 8.22
C SER A 123 -10.77 4.28 8.68
N ARG A 124 -11.84 3.87 9.37
CA ARG A 124 -12.02 2.45 9.74
C ARG A 124 -12.11 1.54 8.50
N LEU A 125 -12.59 2.06 7.38
CA LEU A 125 -12.65 1.36 6.10
C LEU A 125 -11.23 1.14 5.54
N ASP A 126 -10.33 2.12 5.69
CA ASP A 126 -8.92 1.94 5.32
C ASP A 126 -8.28 0.80 6.11
N GLY A 127 -8.53 0.71 7.41
CA GLY A 127 -7.98 -0.36 8.24
C GLY A 127 -8.53 -1.74 7.87
N TRP A 128 -9.81 -1.82 7.50
CA TRP A 128 -10.40 -3.08 7.05
C TRP A 128 -9.82 -3.53 5.70
N THR A 129 -9.70 -2.60 4.75
CA THR A 129 -9.17 -2.89 3.41
C THR A 129 -7.67 -3.17 3.44
N ALA A 130 -6.89 -2.54 4.32
CA ALA A 130 -5.46 -2.81 4.51
C ALA A 130 -5.16 -4.27 4.91
N ARG A 131 -6.15 -4.98 5.48
CA ARG A 131 -6.05 -6.41 5.83
C ARG A 131 -6.34 -7.33 4.66
N ILE A 132 -6.72 -6.81 3.49
CA ILE A 132 -7.07 -7.56 2.28
C ILE A 132 -6.16 -7.10 1.13
N PRO A 133 -4.96 -7.69 0.97
CA PRO A 133 -3.94 -7.20 0.03
C PRO A 133 -4.39 -7.11 -1.43
N LEU A 134 -5.24 -8.05 -1.88
CA LEU A 134 -5.79 -8.04 -3.23
C LEU A 134 -6.73 -6.87 -3.47
N LEU A 135 -7.60 -6.57 -2.50
CA LEU A 135 -8.57 -5.49 -2.63
C LEU A 135 -7.85 -4.14 -2.72
N GLN A 136 -6.83 -3.93 -1.89
CA GLN A 136 -6.00 -2.72 -1.93
C GLN A 136 -5.28 -2.54 -3.27
N ARG A 137 -4.76 -3.61 -3.85
CA ARG A 137 -4.13 -3.56 -5.18
C ARG A 137 -5.12 -3.25 -6.30
N LEU A 138 -6.32 -3.82 -6.23
CA LEU A 138 -7.37 -3.50 -7.19
C LEU A 138 -7.78 -2.03 -7.09
N ILE A 139 -7.96 -1.52 -5.87
CA ILE A 139 -8.25 -0.09 -5.64
C ILE A 139 -7.15 0.78 -6.27
N ALA A 140 -5.88 0.45 -6.08
CA ALA A 140 -4.76 1.21 -6.66
C ALA A 140 -4.76 1.24 -8.20
N LEU A 141 -5.31 0.22 -8.87
CA LEU A 141 -5.41 0.21 -10.34
C LEU A 141 -6.47 1.19 -10.86
N PHE A 142 -7.59 1.31 -10.16
CA PHE A 142 -8.73 2.15 -10.58
C PHE A 142 -8.69 3.59 -10.02
N SER A 143 -7.82 3.85 -9.06
CA SER A 143 -7.70 5.15 -8.37
C SER A 143 -6.74 6.09 -9.08
#